data_AF-A0A416G485-F1
#
_entry.id   AF-A0A416G485-F1
#
_cell.length_a   1.000
_cell.length_b   1.000
_cell.length_c   1.000
_cell.angle_alpha   90.00
_cell.angle_beta   90.00
_cell.angle_gamma   90.00
#
_symmetry.space_group_name_H-M   'P 1'
#
loop_
_entity.id
_entity.type
_entity.pdbx_description
1 polymer ?
#
loop_
_entity_poly.entity_id
_entity_poly.type
_entity_poly.pdbx_seq_one_letter_code
_entity_poly.pdbx_strand_id
1 'polypeptide(L)'
;GKSTFLNFLKAVFENNVTFNTNEDFRSQFNSDWAGKLLIVVDEVLLNRREDSERLKNLSTTFTYKVEAKGKDRTEIAFFAKFVLCSNNEYLPILIDAGETRYWVRKIMPLQSDDTNFLQKLKAEIPAFLYFLTQRELSTTQESRMWFNPRLTHTAALQKIIRSNRNRLEIEMTELLLDIMSNMNVESVSFCLNDLVTLLLYSQVKVEKYQVRKVVQEVWKLTSAHNSLSYTAYEFAPHRECHYEPKRKTGRFYTVTKEQLTAI
;
A
#
# COMPACT_ATOMS: atom_id res chain seq x y z
N GLY A 1 14.91 -13.26 10.58
CA GLY A 1 14.08 -13.77 11.68
C GLY A 1 12.62 -13.34 11.66
N LYS A 2 11.94 -13.26 10.49
CA LYS A 2 10.49 -12.95 10.43
C LYS A 2 9.65 -14.10 11.01
N SER A 3 9.85 -15.31 10.50
CA SER A 3 9.20 -16.52 11.03
C SER A 3 9.61 -16.79 12.49
N THR A 4 10.85 -16.47 12.88
CA THR A 4 11.27 -16.53 14.29
C THR A 4 10.48 -15.57 15.18
N PHE A 5 10.22 -14.36 14.72
CA PHE A 5 9.39 -13.38 15.43
C PHE A 5 7.94 -13.86 15.58
N LEU A 6 7.35 -14.46 14.54
CA LEU A 6 6.02 -15.06 14.65
C LEU A 6 5.97 -16.20 15.68
N ASN A 7 7.00 -17.04 15.71
CA ASN A 7 7.14 -18.10 16.71
C ASN A 7 7.37 -17.56 18.13
N PHE A 8 8.06 -16.42 18.27
CA PHE A 8 8.17 -15.71 19.54
C PHE A 8 6.80 -15.19 20.00
N LEU A 9 6.02 -14.57 19.12
CA LEU A 9 4.64 -14.16 19.43
C LEU A 9 3.77 -15.35 19.83
N LYS A 10 3.95 -16.52 19.18
CA LYS A 10 3.31 -17.78 19.57
C LYS A 10 3.66 -18.21 20.98
N ALA A 11 4.91 -18.03 21.40
CA ALA A 11 5.35 -18.34 22.75
C ALA A 11 4.83 -17.34 23.80
N VAL A 12 4.64 -16.06 23.42
CA VAL A 12 4.14 -15.02 24.34
C VAL A 12 2.63 -15.09 24.54
N PHE A 13 1.86 -15.28 23.47
CA PHE A 13 0.39 -15.23 23.52
C PHE A 13 -0.25 -16.63 23.58
N GLU A 14 0.52 -17.70 23.40
CA GLU A 14 0.10 -19.09 23.47
C GLU A 14 -1.21 -19.37 22.69
N ASN A 15 -2.30 -19.70 23.39
CA ASN A 15 -3.60 -20.02 22.80
C ASN A 15 -4.34 -18.79 22.25
N ASN A 16 -3.90 -17.57 22.57
CA ASN A 16 -4.49 -16.32 22.08
C ASN A 16 -3.96 -15.90 20.70
N VAL A 17 -3.06 -16.68 20.11
CA VAL A 17 -2.54 -16.44 18.76
C VAL A 17 -2.64 -17.69 17.89
N THR A 18 -2.89 -17.47 16.60
CA THR A 18 -2.99 -18.52 15.58
C THR A 18 -2.21 -18.16 14.33
N PHE A 19 -1.68 -19.19 13.67
CA PHE A 19 -1.11 -19.08 12.34
C PHE A 19 -2.21 -19.34 11.32
N ASN A 20 -2.40 -18.39 10.42
CA ASN A 20 -3.29 -18.52 9.28
C ASN A 20 -2.48 -18.58 7.99
N THR A 21 -2.96 -19.36 7.05
CA THR A 21 -2.53 -19.33 5.65
C THR A 21 -3.35 -18.29 4.86
N ASN A 22 -2.92 -18.01 3.63
CA ASN A 22 -3.71 -17.19 2.71
C ASN A 22 -5.09 -17.83 2.39
N GLU A 23 -5.22 -19.16 2.49
CA GLU A 23 -6.47 -19.87 2.27
C GLU A 23 -7.42 -19.75 3.44
N ASP A 24 -6.93 -19.86 4.68
CA ASP A 24 -7.73 -19.67 5.90
C ASP A 24 -8.34 -18.26 5.94
N PHE A 25 -7.61 -17.27 5.42
CA PHE A 25 -8.11 -15.90 5.30
C PHE A 25 -9.25 -15.76 4.27
N ARG A 26 -9.22 -16.56 3.20
CA ARG A 26 -10.24 -16.56 2.14
C ARG A 26 -11.41 -17.49 2.45
N SER A 27 -11.23 -18.42 3.39
CA SER A 27 -12.27 -19.33 3.85
C SER A 27 -13.47 -18.58 4.45
N GLN A 28 -14.65 -19.21 4.32
CA GLN A 28 -15.85 -18.82 5.05
C GLN A 28 -15.80 -19.35 6.48
N PHE A 29 -15.17 -20.51 6.70
CA PHE A 29 -14.93 -21.06 8.03
C PHE A 29 -13.78 -20.33 8.70
N ASN A 30 -14.04 -19.77 9.88
CA ASN A 30 -13.14 -18.89 10.60
C ASN A 30 -13.09 -19.18 12.11
N SER A 31 -13.74 -20.27 12.55
CA SER A 31 -13.86 -20.61 13.97
C SER A 31 -12.54 -20.89 14.67
N ASP A 32 -11.52 -21.25 13.91
CA ASP A 32 -10.15 -21.48 14.36
C ASP A 32 -9.44 -20.18 14.80
N TRP A 33 -9.75 -19.05 14.15
CA TRP A 33 -9.07 -17.78 14.39
C TRP A 33 -9.95 -16.65 14.92
N ALA A 34 -11.28 -16.72 14.77
CA ALA A 34 -12.19 -15.62 15.11
C ALA A 34 -12.11 -15.19 16.58
N GLY A 35 -11.83 -16.11 17.51
CA GLY A 35 -11.70 -15.84 18.95
C GLY A 35 -10.29 -15.50 19.42
N LYS A 36 -9.32 -15.28 18.52
CA LYS A 36 -7.92 -15.03 18.88
C LYS A 36 -7.63 -13.53 19.01
N LEU A 37 -6.67 -13.17 19.86
CA LEU A 37 -6.19 -11.79 19.99
C LEU A 37 -5.21 -11.42 18.87
N LEU A 38 -4.48 -12.40 18.35
CA LEU A 38 -3.48 -12.18 17.31
C LEU A 38 -3.61 -13.24 16.22
N ILE A 39 -3.62 -12.79 14.97
CA ILE A 39 -3.63 -13.64 13.79
C ILE A 39 -2.35 -13.34 13.03
N VAL A 40 -1.50 -14.37 12.89
CA VAL A 40 -0.22 -14.24 12.20
C VAL A 40 -0.25 -14.98 10.88
N VAL A 41 0.25 -14.35 9.82
CA VAL A 41 0.35 -14.96 8.49
C VAL A 41 1.80 -14.88 8.05
N ASP A 42 2.41 -16.03 7.81
CA ASP A 42 3.72 -16.10 7.15
C ASP A 42 3.53 -16.13 5.63
N GLU A 43 4.46 -15.54 4.90
CA GLU A 43 4.43 -15.43 3.44
C GLU A 43 3.09 -14.96 2.84
N VAL A 44 2.61 -13.81 3.32
CA VAL A 44 1.36 -13.22 2.84
C VAL A 44 1.44 -12.86 1.35
N LEU A 45 0.39 -13.24 0.62
CA LEU A 45 0.15 -12.91 -0.78
C LEU A 45 -1.35 -12.63 -1.01
N LEU A 46 -1.78 -11.45 -0.56
CA LEU A 46 -3.17 -10.98 -0.61
C LEU A 46 -3.31 -9.93 -1.73
N ASN A 47 -3.19 -10.41 -2.96
CA ASN A 47 -3.21 -9.59 -4.17
C ASN A 47 -4.63 -9.27 -4.69
N ARG A 48 -5.69 -9.70 -4.00
CA ARG A 48 -7.08 -9.40 -4.37
C ARG A 48 -7.58 -8.19 -3.60
N ARG A 49 -8.34 -7.31 -4.26
CA ARG A 49 -8.98 -6.15 -3.59
C ARG A 49 -9.90 -6.61 -2.45
N GLU A 50 -10.60 -7.72 -2.66
CA GLU A 50 -11.45 -8.36 -1.64
C GLU A 50 -10.67 -8.72 -0.36
N ASP A 51 -9.44 -9.23 -0.50
CA ASP A 51 -8.61 -9.58 0.65
C ASP A 51 -8.23 -8.32 1.46
N SER A 52 -7.89 -7.23 0.78
CA SER A 52 -7.58 -5.94 1.41
C SER A 52 -8.79 -5.33 2.11
N GLU A 53 -9.95 -5.31 1.45
CA GLU A 53 -11.20 -4.83 2.06
C GLU A 53 -11.60 -5.67 3.27
N ARG A 54 -11.42 -7.00 3.20
CA ARG A 54 -11.65 -7.89 4.34
C ARG A 54 -10.73 -7.55 5.52
N LEU A 55 -9.44 -7.30 5.29
CA LEU A 55 -8.51 -6.87 6.35
C LEU A 55 -8.89 -5.51 6.93
N LYS A 56 -9.27 -4.53 6.09
CA LYS A 56 -9.74 -3.21 6.53
C LYS A 56 -10.96 -3.35 7.44
N ASN A 57 -11.93 -4.18 7.06
CA ASN A 57 -13.11 -4.46 7.87
C ASN A 57 -12.73 -5.14 9.20
N LEU A 58 -11.97 -6.24 9.16
CA LEU A 58 -11.58 -6.98 10.36
C LEU A 58 -10.76 -6.14 11.34
N SER A 59 -9.92 -5.21 10.85
CA SER A 59 -9.14 -4.33 11.73
C SER A 59 -9.99 -3.34 12.55
N THR A 60 -11.25 -3.13 12.15
CA THR A 60 -12.12 -2.08 12.69
C THR A 60 -13.43 -2.59 13.28
N THR A 61 -13.87 -3.77 12.88
CA THR A 61 -15.11 -4.41 13.34
C THR A 61 -15.07 -4.75 14.84
N PHE A 62 -16.19 -4.51 15.52
CA PHE A 62 -16.38 -4.87 16.93
C PHE A 62 -16.96 -6.26 17.13
N THR A 63 -17.81 -6.74 16.20
CA THR A 63 -18.46 -8.05 16.28
C THR A 63 -18.28 -8.84 14.99
N TYR A 64 -17.96 -10.12 15.09
CA TYR A 64 -17.69 -10.97 13.93
C TYR A 64 -18.50 -12.25 14.00
N LYS A 65 -19.06 -12.65 12.85
CA LYS A 65 -19.82 -13.89 12.71
C LYS A 65 -18.85 -15.05 12.56
N VAL A 66 -18.91 -15.95 13.52
CA VAL A 66 -18.14 -17.18 13.51
C VAL A 66 -18.89 -18.23 12.71
N GLU A 67 -18.21 -18.81 11.74
CA GLU A 67 -18.72 -19.93 10.94
C GLU A 67 -17.83 -21.16 11.16
N ALA A 68 -18.45 -22.25 11.56
CA ALA A 68 -17.82 -23.56 11.72
C ALA A 68 -18.59 -24.60 10.89
N LYS A 69 -17.87 -25.59 10.36
CA LYS A 69 -18.48 -26.63 9.55
C LYS A 69 -19.52 -27.42 10.36
N GLY A 70 -20.75 -27.46 9.87
CA GLY A 70 -21.85 -28.20 10.51
C GLY A 70 -22.35 -27.59 11.82
N LYS A 71 -22.10 -26.30 12.06
CA LYS A 71 -22.63 -25.56 13.22
C LYS A 71 -23.33 -24.28 12.78
N ASP A 72 -24.29 -23.85 13.59
CA ASP A 72 -24.96 -22.56 13.39
C ASP A 72 -24.00 -21.40 13.59
N ARG A 73 -24.28 -20.30 12.89
CA ARG A 73 -23.48 -19.08 12.95
C ARG A 73 -23.72 -18.37 14.28
N THR A 74 -22.63 -18.03 14.97
CA THR A 74 -22.68 -17.29 16.24
C THR A 74 -21.92 -15.98 16.12
N GLU A 75 -22.39 -14.93 16.77
CA GLU A 75 -21.70 -13.63 16.78
C GLU A 75 -20.87 -13.49 18.06
N ILE A 76 -19.61 -13.08 17.90
CA ILE A 76 -18.68 -12.82 19.01
C ILE A 76 -18.08 -11.42 18.89
N ALA A 77 -17.59 -10.88 20.01
CA ALA A 77 -16.76 -9.68 19.96
C ALA A 77 -15.39 -10.00 19.32
N PHE A 78 -14.94 -9.12 18.41
CA PHE A 78 -13.72 -9.32 17.62
C PHE A 78 -12.64 -8.33 18.05
N PHE A 79 -11.52 -8.87 18.53
CA PHE A 79 -10.41 -8.07 19.06
C PHE A 79 -9.09 -8.33 18.33
N ALA A 80 -9.10 -9.16 17.28
CA ALA A 80 -7.88 -9.66 16.68
C ALA A 80 -7.05 -8.53 16.05
N LYS A 81 -5.73 -8.66 16.19
CA LYS A 81 -4.74 -7.88 15.46
C LYS A 81 -3.99 -8.79 14.47
N PHE A 82 -3.56 -8.22 13.35
CA PHE A 82 -2.92 -8.97 12.28
C PHE A 82 -1.42 -8.66 12.24
N VAL A 83 -0.59 -9.70 12.17
CA VAL A 83 0.84 -9.60 11.87
C VAL A 83 1.12 -10.37 10.60
N LEU A 84 1.48 -9.65 9.55
CA LEU A 84 1.70 -10.21 8.23
C LEU A 84 3.19 -10.16 7.89
N CYS A 85 3.78 -11.30 7.54
CA CYS A 85 5.15 -11.38 7.06
C CYS A 85 5.15 -11.70 5.57
N SER A 86 5.99 -11.03 4.78
CA SER A 86 6.23 -11.40 3.38
C SER A 86 7.68 -11.18 3.01
N ASN A 87 8.16 -11.97 2.06
CA ASN A 87 9.42 -11.75 1.35
C ASN A 87 9.23 -10.85 0.11
N ASN A 88 7.98 -10.67 -0.35
CA ASN A 88 7.67 -9.78 -1.46
C ASN A 88 7.60 -8.32 -0.97
N GLU A 89 8.55 -7.48 -1.43
CA GLU A 89 8.60 -6.05 -1.06
C GLU A 89 7.66 -5.17 -1.91
N TYR A 90 7.13 -5.68 -3.00
CA TYR A 90 6.38 -4.89 -3.98
C TYR A 90 4.88 -5.12 -3.86
N LEU A 91 4.44 -6.38 -3.95
CA LEU A 91 3.02 -6.75 -4.01
C LEU A 91 2.63 -7.83 -2.98
N PRO A 92 2.95 -7.67 -1.69
CA PRO A 92 2.49 -8.62 -0.67
C PRO A 92 0.98 -8.48 -0.40
N ILE A 93 0.46 -7.26 -0.49
CA ILE A 93 -0.94 -6.92 -0.27
C ILE A 93 -1.29 -5.62 -1.03
N LEU A 94 -2.52 -5.53 -1.53
CA LEU A 94 -3.05 -4.28 -2.10
C LEU A 94 -3.37 -3.27 -0.99
N ILE A 95 -2.69 -2.13 -1.02
CA ILE A 95 -2.86 -1.00 -0.10
C ILE A 95 -3.06 0.24 -0.95
N ASP A 96 -4.19 0.91 -0.74
CA ASP A 96 -4.54 2.15 -1.43
C ASP A 96 -3.81 3.35 -0.81
N ALA A 97 -3.64 4.40 -1.61
CA ALA A 97 -3.13 5.67 -1.13
C ALA A 97 -4.07 6.26 -0.05
N GLY A 98 -3.50 6.72 1.06
CA GLY A 98 -4.24 7.27 2.20
C GLY A 98 -4.75 6.23 3.21
N GLU A 99 -4.48 4.95 3.00
CA GLU A 99 -4.78 3.93 4.01
C GLU A 99 -3.88 4.09 5.25
N THR A 100 -4.49 4.08 6.44
CA THR A 100 -3.82 4.39 7.71
C THR A 100 -3.71 3.18 8.64
N ARG A 101 -4.31 2.04 8.26
CA ARG A 101 -4.36 0.82 9.08
C ARG A 101 -3.11 -0.06 9.03
N TYR A 102 -2.17 0.22 8.13
CA TYR A 102 -0.96 -0.57 7.94
C TYR A 102 0.27 0.09 8.56
N TRP A 103 1.09 -0.71 9.22
CA TRP A 103 2.43 -0.34 9.64
C TRP A 103 3.44 -1.33 9.05
N VAL A 104 4.17 -0.90 8.02
CA VAL A 104 5.09 -1.76 7.27
C VAL A 104 6.52 -1.50 7.72
N ARG A 105 7.22 -2.55 8.12
CA ARG A 105 8.64 -2.49 8.53
C ARG A 105 9.47 -3.38 7.64
N LYS A 106 10.51 -2.80 7.01
CA LYS A 106 11.57 -3.58 6.37
C LYS A 106 12.52 -4.08 7.46
N ILE A 107 12.63 -5.40 7.57
CA ILE A 107 13.52 -6.06 8.53
C ILE A 107 14.77 -6.50 7.79
N MET A 108 15.93 -6.04 8.25
CA MET A 108 17.21 -6.44 7.68
C MET A 108 17.53 -7.90 8.07
N PRO A 109 18.24 -8.64 7.20
CA PRO A 109 18.77 -9.95 7.57
C PRO A 109 19.63 -9.87 8.84
N LEU A 110 19.65 -10.95 9.61
CA LEU A 110 20.59 -11.08 10.71
C LEU A 110 22.01 -11.22 10.13
N GLN A 111 23.00 -10.62 10.78
CA GLN A 111 24.39 -10.69 10.33
C GLN A 111 25.02 -12.06 10.59
N SER A 112 24.56 -12.75 11.63
CA SER A 112 25.00 -14.08 12.03
C SER A 112 23.81 -14.99 12.21
N ASP A 113 23.93 -16.22 11.74
CA ASP A 113 22.95 -17.27 12.01
C ASP A 113 23.23 -17.89 13.39
N ASP A 114 22.23 -17.84 14.26
CA ASP A 114 22.23 -18.49 15.57
C ASP A 114 21.06 -19.46 15.62
N THR A 115 21.35 -20.76 15.62
CA THR A 115 20.33 -21.82 15.65
C THR A 115 19.50 -21.81 16.93
N ASN A 116 20.04 -21.27 18.03
CA ASN A 116 19.37 -21.18 19.33
C ASN A 116 18.65 -19.84 19.54
N PHE A 117 18.58 -18.98 18.52
CA PHE A 117 18.03 -17.63 18.65
C PHE A 117 16.61 -17.60 19.22
N LEU A 118 15.72 -18.52 18.78
CA LEU A 118 14.36 -18.62 19.32
C LEU A 118 14.33 -19.03 20.79
N GLN A 119 15.23 -19.93 21.22
CA GLN A 119 15.29 -20.37 22.61
C GLN A 119 15.75 -19.24 23.52
N LYS A 120 16.75 -18.46 23.09
CA LYS A 120 17.19 -17.26 23.79
C LYS A 120 16.06 -16.24 23.92
N LEU A 121 15.31 -15.98 22.84
CA LEU A 121 14.12 -15.12 22.91
C LEU A 121 13.06 -15.63 23.89
N LYS A 122 12.83 -16.94 23.94
CA LYS A 122 11.89 -17.54 24.90
C LYS A 122 12.34 -17.35 26.35
N ALA A 123 13.63 -17.47 26.63
CA ALA A 123 14.18 -17.25 27.96
C ALA A 123 13.96 -15.80 28.46
N GLU A 124 13.93 -14.83 27.53
CA GLU A 124 13.71 -13.41 27.83
C GLU A 124 12.22 -13.03 28.01
N ILE A 125 11.27 -13.93 27.72
CA ILE A 125 9.82 -13.63 27.79
C ILE A 125 9.41 -13.02 29.15
N PRO A 126 9.82 -13.57 30.32
CA PRO A 126 9.43 -12.99 31.60
C PRO A 126 9.90 -11.54 31.78
N ALA A 127 11.15 -11.25 31.42
CA ALA A 127 11.72 -9.91 31.50
C ALA A 127 11.04 -8.95 30.50
N PHE A 128 10.76 -9.43 29.28
CA PHE A 128 10.05 -8.67 28.26
C PHE A 128 8.62 -8.30 28.69
N LEU A 129 7.87 -9.26 29.26
CA LEU A 129 6.52 -9.01 29.77
C LEU A 129 6.54 -8.04 30.95
N TYR A 130 7.48 -8.21 31.88
CA TYR A 130 7.67 -7.26 32.98
C TYR A 130 7.89 -5.85 32.44
N PHE A 131 8.81 -5.67 31.49
CA PHE A 131 9.04 -4.38 30.84
C PHE A 131 7.77 -3.81 30.17
N LEU A 132 7.00 -4.64 29.45
CA LEU A 132 5.76 -4.17 28.81
C LEU A 132 4.70 -3.69 29.80
N THR A 133 4.62 -4.28 31.00
CA THR A 133 3.65 -3.86 32.03
C THR A 133 4.05 -2.58 32.77
N GLN A 134 5.35 -2.28 32.81
CA GLN A 134 5.89 -1.14 33.59
C GLN A 134 6.27 0.06 32.70
N ARG A 135 6.40 -0.13 31.38
CA ARG A 135 6.84 0.96 30.50
C ARG A 135 5.78 2.05 30.39
N GLU A 136 6.26 3.28 30.32
CA GLU A 136 5.45 4.40 29.90
C GLU A 136 5.26 4.35 28.38
N LEU A 137 4.02 4.55 27.91
CA LEU A 137 3.72 4.59 26.49
C LEU A 137 4.13 5.95 25.91
N SER A 138 4.98 5.94 24.89
CA SER A 138 5.44 7.16 24.20
C SER A 138 4.38 7.83 23.32
N THR A 139 3.20 7.23 23.18
CA THR A 139 2.12 7.70 22.30
C THR A 139 0.78 7.53 22.99
N THR A 140 -0.08 8.52 22.84
CA THR A 140 -1.48 8.46 23.25
C THR A 140 -2.39 8.08 22.08
N GLN A 141 -3.66 7.84 22.35
CA GLN A 141 -4.64 7.52 21.33
C GLN A 141 -4.97 8.77 20.49
N GLU A 142 -4.44 8.84 19.28
CA GLU A 142 -4.69 9.92 18.30
C GLU A 142 -5.59 9.47 17.14
N SER A 143 -5.79 8.17 16.96
CA SER A 143 -6.62 7.62 15.90
C SER A 143 -7.35 6.35 16.33
N ARG A 144 -8.22 5.84 15.45
CA ARG A 144 -8.83 4.51 15.61
C ARG A 144 -7.80 3.38 15.73
N MET A 145 -6.62 3.58 15.14
CA MET A 145 -5.50 2.64 15.20
C MET A 145 -4.49 3.00 16.31
N TRP A 146 -4.90 3.82 17.28
CA TRP A 146 -4.08 4.40 18.35
C TRP A 146 -3.06 5.45 17.87
N PHE A 147 -2.25 5.12 16.88
CA PHE A 147 -1.13 5.94 16.44
C PHE A 147 -1.54 7.10 15.52
N ASN A 148 -0.76 8.19 15.55
CA ASN A 148 -0.77 9.18 14.47
C ASN A 148 -0.41 8.50 13.14
N PRO A 149 -1.20 8.64 12.06
CA PRO A 149 -0.86 8.05 10.77
C PRO A 149 0.53 8.44 10.23
N ARG A 150 1.06 9.60 10.62
CA ARG A 150 2.41 10.03 10.24
C ARG A 150 3.51 9.14 10.84
N LEU A 151 3.28 8.54 12.01
CA LEU A 151 4.25 7.65 12.68
C LEU A 151 4.31 6.26 12.02
N THR A 152 3.20 5.80 11.46
CA THR A 152 3.12 4.48 10.79
C THR A 152 3.47 4.56 9.31
N HIS A 153 3.54 5.77 8.75
CA HIS A 153 3.90 6.01 7.36
C HIS A 153 5.41 5.87 7.12
N THR A 154 5.82 4.69 6.64
CA THR A 154 7.23 4.35 6.38
C THR A 154 7.56 4.33 4.89
N ALA A 155 8.85 4.45 4.55
CA ALA A 155 9.32 4.28 3.17
C ALA A 155 8.94 2.91 2.57
N ALA A 156 8.89 1.86 3.40
CA ALA A 156 8.46 0.53 2.98
C ALA A 156 6.96 0.50 2.65
N LEU A 157 6.12 1.16 3.45
CA LEU A 157 4.70 1.31 3.15
C LEU A 157 4.49 2.09 1.84
N GLN A 158 5.20 3.21 1.67
CA GLN A 158 5.14 4.00 0.43
C GLN A 158 5.52 3.18 -0.80
N LYS A 159 6.55 2.32 -0.69
CA LYS A 159 6.97 1.42 -1.78
C LYS A 159 5.86 0.46 -2.19
N ILE A 160 5.12 -0.12 -1.24
CA ILE A 160 3.99 -1.01 -1.53
C ILE A 160 2.84 -0.22 -2.17
N ILE A 161 2.47 0.94 -1.63
CA ILE A 161 1.42 1.81 -2.20
C ILE A 161 1.77 2.20 -3.65
N ARG A 162 3.02 2.58 -3.91
CA ARG A 162 3.52 2.87 -5.27
C ARG A 162 3.42 1.67 -6.19
N SER A 163 3.79 0.49 -5.71
CA SER A 163 3.77 -0.75 -6.50
C SER A 163 2.35 -1.20 -6.82
N ASN A 164 1.37 -0.86 -5.98
CA ASN A 164 -0.06 -1.16 -6.20
C ASN A 164 -0.74 -0.21 -7.22
N ARG A 165 -0.02 0.79 -7.75
CA ARG A 165 -0.59 1.73 -8.72
C ARG A 165 -0.93 1.06 -10.03
N ASN A 166 -1.86 1.70 -10.74
CA ASN A 166 -2.22 1.25 -12.07
C ASN A 166 -0.99 1.37 -12.99
N ARG A 167 -0.70 0.34 -13.78
CA ARG A 167 0.40 0.39 -14.76
C ARG A 167 0.31 1.61 -15.66
N LEU A 168 -0.90 1.97 -16.12
CA LEU A 168 -1.10 3.17 -16.93
C LEU A 168 -0.70 4.45 -16.20
N GLU A 169 -0.97 4.53 -14.90
CA GLU A 169 -0.58 5.69 -14.09
C GLU A 169 0.94 5.80 -14.02
N ILE A 170 1.65 4.68 -13.83
CA ILE A 170 3.12 4.64 -13.80
C ILE A 170 3.70 5.13 -15.13
N GLU A 171 3.23 4.57 -16.25
CA GLU A 171 3.68 4.96 -17.61
C GLU A 171 3.43 6.45 -17.88
N MET A 172 2.27 6.97 -17.44
CA MET A 172 1.94 8.39 -17.56
C MET A 172 2.83 9.28 -16.68
N THR A 173 3.13 8.86 -15.45
CA THR A 173 4.02 9.58 -14.54
C THR A 173 5.45 9.62 -15.09
N GLU A 174 5.98 8.50 -15.56
CA GLU A 174 7.33 8.40 -16.14
C GLU A 174 7.46 9.27 -17.38
N LEU A 175 6.50 9.18 -18.31
CA LEU A 175 6.46 10.02 -19.51
C LEU A 175 6.48 11.53 -19.17
N LEU A 176 5.67 11.96 -18.19
CA LEU A 176 5.60 13.37 -17.82
C LEU A 176 6.87 13.85 -17.09
N LEU A 177 7.47 13.00 -16.25
CA LEU A 177 8.75 13.31 -15.59
C LEU A 177 9.90 13.38 -16.60
N ASP A 178 9.89 12.52 -17.64
CA ASP A 178 10.87 12.57 -18.72
C ASP A 178 10.76 13.86 -19.54
N ILE A 179 9.54 14.28 -19.89
CA ILE A 179 9.30 15.58 -20.54
C ILE A 179 9.80 16.73 -19.66
N MET A 180 9.49 16.72 -18.36
CA MET A 180 9.95 17.76 -17.42
C MET A 180 11.47 17.83 -17.35
N SER A 181 12.15 16.68 -17.36
CA SER A 181 13.61 16.59 -17.32
C SER A 181 14.24 17.10 -18.62
N ASN A 182 13.78 16.61 -19.78
CA ASN A 182 14.36 16.93 -21.08
C ASN A 182 14.08 18.38 -21.52
N MET A 183 12.95 18.94 -21.11
CA MET A 183 12.56 20.33 -21.41
C MET A 183 12.99 21.32 -20.32
N ASN A 184 13.56 20.84 -19.22
CA ASN A 184 13.94 21.61 -18.03
C ASN A 184 12.79 22.49 -17.50
N VAL A 185 11.62 21.87 -17.27
CA VAL A 185 10.41 22.53 -16.75
C VAL A 185 9.88 21.85 -15.50
N GLU A 186 9.27 22.60 -14.60
CA GLU A 186 8.73 22.08 -13.33
C GLU A 186 7.27 21.60 -13.43
N SER A 187 6.58 21.95 -14.51
CA SER A 187 5.19 21.57 -14.76
C SER A 187 4.93 21.33 -16.23
N VAL A 188 3.96 20.45 -16.52
CA VAL A 188 3.53 20.13 -17.87
C VAL A 188 2.02 20.33 -17.98
N SER A 189 1.60 21.04 -19.02
CA SER A 189 0.21 21.22 -19.38
C SER A 189 -0.17 20.35 -20.58
N PHE A 190 -1.33 19.70 -20.51
CA PHE A 190 -1.80 18.80 -21.56
C PHE A 190 -3.33 18.73 -21.62
N CYS A 191 -3.87 18.49 -22.81
CA CYS A 191 -5.19 17.91 -22.96
C CYS A 191 -5.11 16.39 -22.97
N LEU A 192 -6.22 15.70 -22.72
CA LEU A 192 -6.26 14.23 -22.73
C LEU A 192 -5.79 13.63 -24.07
N ASN A 193 -6.06 14.31 -25.20
CA ASN A 193 -5.62 13.86 -26.51
C ASN A 193 -4.10 13.97 -26.70
N ASP A 194 -3.45 14.97 -26.08
CA ASP A 194 -1.99 15.11 -26.17
C ASP A 194 -1.32 13.94 -25.45
N LEU A 195 -1.79 13.62 -24.23
CA LEU A 195 -1.30 12.46 -23.49
C LEU A 195 -1.52 11.14 -24.23
N VAL A 196 -2.70 10.92 -24.82
CA VAL A 196 -2.96 9.71 -25.62
C VAL A 196 -1.97 9.60 -26.79
N THR A 197 -1.68 10.72 -27.45
CA THR A 197 -0.73 10.75 -28.58
C THR A 197 0.70 10.46 -28.11
N LEU A 198 1.14 11.07 -27.01
CA LEU A 198 2.46 10.83 -26.42
C LEU A 198 2.63 9.37 -25.96
N LEU A 199 1.61 8.80 -25.31
CA LEU A 199 1.61 7.39 -24.89
C LEU A 199 1.64 6.43 -26.09
N LEU A 200 0.98 6.77 -27.20
CA LEU A 200 1.11 5.97 -28.42
C LEU A 200 2.56 5.94 -28.93
N TYR A 201 3.27 7.06 -28.87
CA TYR A 201 4.69 7.11 -29.27
C TYR A 201 5.59 6.29 -28.34
N SER A 202 5.27 6.20 -27.05
CA SER A 202 5.95 5.29 -26.12
C SER A 202 5.47 3.83 -26.23
N GLN A 203 4.74 3.48 -27.29
CA GLN A 203 4.19 2.14 -27.57
C GLN A 203 3.13 1.66 -26.56
N VAL A 204 2.54 2.56 -25.79
CA VAL A 204 1.48 2.28 -24.81
C VAL A 204 0.12 2.56 -25.46
N LYS A 205 -0.55 1.51 -25.92
CA LYS A 205 -1.90 1.60 -26.51
C LYS A 205 -2.95 1.83 -25.42
N VAL A 206 -3.61 2.99 -25.45
CA VAL A 206 -4.59 3.38 -24.44
C VAL A 206 -5.78 4.09 -25.07
N GLU A 207 -6.94 3.94 -24.43
CA GLU A 207 -8.11 4.71 -24.78
C GLU A 207 -8.22 5.99 -23.94
N LYS A 208 -8.81 7.04 -24.53
CA LYS A 208 -8.98 8.34 -23.87
C LYS A 208 -9.72 8.26 -22.53
N TYR A 209 -10.66 7.32 -22.38
CA TYR A 209 -11.38 7.15 -21.11
C TYR A 209 -10.47 6.66 -19.98
N GLN A 210 -9.46 5.83 -20.29
CA GLN A 210 -8.51 5.31 -19.30
C GLN A 210 -7.59 6.41 -18.82
N VAL A 211 -7.07 7.24 -19.73
CA VAL A 211 -6.28 8.43 -19.40
C VAL A 211 -7.11 9.42 -18.58
N ARG A 212 -8.37 9.65 -18.96
CA ARG A 212 -9.29 10.51 -18.19
C ARG A 212 -9.43 10.03 -16.75
N LYS A 213 -9.59 8.71 -16.55
CA LYS A 213 -9.72 8.11 -15.22
C LYS A 213 -8.52 8.41 -14.34
N VAL A 214 -7.30 8.24 -14.87
CA VAL A 214 -6.07 8.57 -14.13
C VAL A 214 -6.02 10.06 -13.79
N VAL A 215 -6.22 10.94 -14.76
CA VAL A 215 -6.11 12.39 -14.57
C VAL A 215 -7.15 12.94 -13.57
N GLN A 216 -8.40 12.50 -13.67
CA GLN A 216 -9.51 13.09 -12.92
C GLN A 216 -9.80 12.35 -11.60
N GLU A 217 -9.70 11.02 -11.57
CA GLU A 217 -10.06 10.23 -10.37
C GLU A 217 -8.85 9.94 -9.49
N VAL A 218 -7.69 9.64 -10.10
CA VAL A 218 -6.48 9.27 -9.35
C VAL A 218 -5.68 10.51 -8.97
N TRP A 219 -5.28 11.32 -9.95
CA TRP A 219 -4.51 12.55 -9.72
C TRP A 219 -5.38 13.73 -9.28
N LYS A 220 -6.71 13.61 -9.40
CA LYS A 220 -7.67 14.63 -8.99
C LYS A 220 -7.39 16.03 -9.57
N LEU A 221 -6.87 16.07 -10.80
CA LEU A 221 -6.56 17.32 -11.48
C LEU A 221 -7.84 17.98 -11.98
N THR A 222 -7.93 19.29 -11.80
CA THR A 222 -9.00 20.12 -12.33
C THR A 222 -8.58 20.68 -13.69
N SER A 223 -9.49 20.65 -14.66
CA SER A 223 -9.26 21.30 -15.95
C SER A 223 -9.37 22.80 -15.83
N ALA A 224 -8.67 23.54 -16.68
CA ALA A 224 -8.90 24.97 -16.87
C ALA A 224 -10.39 25.27 -17.12
N HIS A 225 -10.92 26.32 -16.48
CA HIS A 225 -12.34 26.69 -16.54
C HIS A 225 -12.80 27.04 -17.97
N ASN A 226 -11.92 27.66 -18.75
CA ASN A 226 -12.18 28.11 -20.11
C ASN A 226 -11.13 27.54 -21.08
N SER A 227 -11.43 27.62 -22.38
CA SER A 227 -10.45 27.34 -23.42
C SER A 227 -9.38 28.42 -23.40
N LEU A 228 -8.17 28.07 -22.97
CA LEU A 228 -7.04 28.96 -22.84
C LEU A 228 -5.88 28.43 -23.68
N SER A 229 -4.95 29.31 -24.04
CA SER A 229 -3.71 28.92 -24.70
C SER A 229 -2.76 28.28 -23.69
N TYR A 230 -2.11 27.19 -24.07
CA TYR A 230 -1.13 26.47 -23.25
C TYR A 230 0.01 25.92 -24.11
N THR A 231 1.13 25.62 -23.47
CA THR A 231 2.26 24.95 -24.08
C THR A 231 2.08 23.44 -23.90
N ALA A 232 1.76 22.75 -24.99
CA ALA A 232 1.77 21.29 -25.07
C ALA A 232 3.16 20.81 -25.50
N TYR A 233 3.45 19.55 -25.26
CA TYR A 233 4.66 18.89 -25.77
C TYR A 233 4.26 17.79 -26.75
N GLU A 234 4.92 17.74 -27.90
CA GLU A 234 4.77 16.68 -28.90
C GLU A 234 6.10 15.93 -29.05
N PHE A 235 6.03 14.65 -29.44
CA PHE A 235 7.22 13.84 -29.67
C PHE A 235 7.93 14.30 -30.96
N ALA A 236 9.21 14.61 -30.84
CA ALA A 236 10.06 15.14 -31.89
C ALA A 236 11.38 14.35 -31.93
N PRO A 237 11.43 13.19 -32.62
CA PRO A 237 12.58 12.29 -32.58
C PRO A 237 13.86 12.88 -33.18
N HIS A 238 13.73 13.95 -33.97
CA HIS A 238 14.82 14.67 -34.62
C HIS A 238 15.54 15.66 -33.68
N ARG A 239 15.01 15.92 -32.49
CA ARG A 239 15.64 16.80 -31.48
C ARG A 239 16.40 15.98 -30.45
N GLU A 240 17.49 16.55 -29.95
CA GLU A 240 18.26 15.96 -28.83
C GLU A 240 17.39 15.78 -27.57
N CYS A 241 16.45 16.69 -27.32
CA CYS A 241 15.53 16.60 -26.18
C CYS A 241 14.29 15.74 -26.46
N HIS A 242 14.18 15.09 -27.62
CA HIS A 242 13.07 14.22 -28.07
C HIS A 242 11.64 14.81 -28.05
N TYR A 243 11.48 16.04 -27.59
CA TYR A 243 10.21 16.74 -27.45
C TYR A 243 10.27 18.15 -28.04
N GLU A 244 9.14 18.63 -28.54
CA GLU A 244 8.99 20.02 -28.97
C GLU A 244 7.82 20.72 -28.28
N PRO A 245 8.00 21.98 -27.83
CA PRO A 245 6.92 22.76 -27.27
C PRO A 245 6.06 23.34 -28.39
N LYS A 246 4.74 23.18 -28.27
CA LYS A 246 3.77 23.68 -29.24
C LYS A 246 2.66 24.44 -28.53
N ARG A 247 2.36 25.64 -29.00
CA ARG A 247 1.22 26.40 -28.49
C ARG A 247 -0.09 25.79 -29.03
N LYS A 248 -0.96 25.41 -28.12
CA LYS A 248 -2.32 24.91 -28.40
C LYS A 248 -3.35 25.69 -27.61
N THR A 249 -4.61 25.58 -27.98
CA THR A 249 -5.74 26.21 -27.28
C THR A 249 -6.73 25.13 -26.89
N GLY A 250 -7.20 25.15 -25.63
CA GLY A 250 -8.17 24.18 -25.15
C GLY A 250 -8.36 24.21 -23.64
N ARG A 251 -9.17 23.28 -23.13
CA ARG A 251 -9.30 23.00 -21.70
C ARG A 251 -8.25 21.96 -21.31
N PHE A 252 -7.14 22.43 -20.75
CA PHE A 252 -6.00 21.61 -20.37
C PHE A 252 -5.97 21.32 -18.87
N TYR A 253 -5.17 20.34 -18.50
CA TYR A 253 -4.75 20.02 -17.13
C TYR A 253 -3.30 20.44 -16.98
N THR A 254 -2.89 20.77 -15.77
CA THR A 254 -1.49 21.00 -15.41
C THR A 254 -1.12 20.11 -14.25
N VAL A 255 0.05 19.48 -14.33
CA VAL A 255 0.62 18.72 -13.22
C VAL A 255 2.06 19.18 -12.96
N THR A 256 2.43 19.29 -11.69
CA THR A 256 3.79 19.65 -11.28
C THR A 256 4.62 18.42 -10.96
N LYS A 257 5.95 18.58 -11.04
CA LYS A 257 6.91 17.54 -10.61
C LYS A 257 6.70 17.14 -9.16
N GLU A 258 6.42 18.11 -8.28
CA GLU A 258 6.10 17.86 -6.88
C GLU A 258 4.84 17.00 -6.72
N GLN A 259 3.77 17.29 -7.47
CA GLN A 259 2.56 16.46 -7.46
C GLN A 259 2.86 15.03 -7.91
N LEU A 260 3.57 14.83 -9.03
CA LEU A 260 3.89 13.49 -9.54
C LEU A 260 4.79 12.67 -8.60
N THR A 261 5.69 13.33 -7.87
CA THR A 261 6.61 12.66 -6.93
C THR A 261 5.98 12.42 -5.55
N ALA A 262 4.99 13.26 -5.17
CA ALA A 262 4.22 13.13 -3.94
C ALA A 262 3.05 12.15 -4.06
N ILE A 263 2.47 11.99 -5.26
CA ILE A 263 1.49 10.94 -5.56
C ILE A 263 2.11 9.62 -5.21
#